data_AF-A0A661CYV5-F1
#
_entry.id   AF-A0A661CYV5-F1
#
_cell.length_a   1.000
_cell.length_b   1.000
_cell.length_c   1.000
_cell.angle_alpha   90.00
_cell.angle_beta   90.00
_cell.angle_gamma   90.00
#
_symmetry.space_group_name_H-M   'P 1'
#
loop_
_entity.id
_entity.type
_entity.pdbx_description
1 polymer ?
#
loop_
_entity_poly.entity_id
_entity_poly.type
_entity_poly.pdbx_seq_one_letter_code
_entity_poly.pdbx_strand_id
1 'polypeptide(L)'
;MITVALKAELPIDWLHTHDIPVLSYNKQANCALQEVRAQVGDAGIVVVITGVGPTLSQACAQWIKTVLPAVLYVVNIGAAGGIGEGLLGHWVTPVAVAGENGTSVTVDVRLPFAWPINLKRQIGGVLLTVAQPVFGELPAQWQQYQFLDMEAAAQAQVFKQVGIAFHLVKYITDDSSQTAKQQFKIALKQLRRELQNIFSTGLVFADTLVGEQKRAPVTVIIPVYDRAHCIGACLQSVFNQTLAPQEIIVVDDASADDLETALKPFCERITLLKNAFNQGVSRARNLGIQQAKTPWVAFLDSDDLWQPEKLANQWA
;
A
#
# COMPACT_ATOMS: atom_id res chain seq x y z
N MET A 1 -7.38 7.88 -7.97
CA MET A 1 -7.75 7.26 -6.68
C MET A 1 -9.16 7.69 -6.34
N ILE A 2 -10.00 6.79 -5.84
CA ILE A 2 -11.41 7.07 -5.52
C ILE A 2 -11.62 6.72 -4.04
N THR A 3 -12.35 7.56 -3.32
CA THR A 3 -12.76 7.22 -1.95
C THR A 3 -14.23 6.87 -1.95
N VAL A 4 -14.57 5.67 -1.47
CA VAL A 4 -15.96 5.25 -1.25
C VAL A 4 -16.21 5.20 0.25
N ALA A 5 -16.86 6.23 0.76
CA ALA A 5 -17.19 6.31 2.17
C ALA A 5 -18.53 5.59 2.42
N LEU A 6 -18.48 4.50 3.20
CA LEU A 6 -19.70 3.87 3.71
C LEU A 6 -20.17 4.54 5.02
N LYS A 7 -19.31 5.37 5.64
CA LYS A 7 -19.62 6.19 6.82
C LYS A 7 -18.94 7.56 6.73
N ALA A 8 -19.47 8.56 7.45
CA ALA A 8 -19.03 9.97 7.42
C ALA A 8 -17.74 10.24 8.21
N GLU A 9 -16.71 9.42 8.04
CA GLU A 9 -15.50 9.48 8.88
C GLU A 9 -14.30 10.18 8.20
N LEU A 10 -14.40 10.50 6.91
CA LEU A 10 -13.35 11.27 6.21
C LEU A 10 -13.67 12.76 6.10
N PRO A 11 -12.63 13.62 6.11
CA PRO A 11 -12.76 15.03 5.80
C PRO A 11 -12.99 15.20 4.29
N ILE A 12 -14.25 15.08 3.87
CA ILE A 12 -14.70 15.19 2.48
C ILE A 12 -14.11 16.45 1.81
N ASP A 13 -14.10 17.57 2.51
CA ASP A 13 -13.56 18.84 2.02
C ASP A 13 -12.07 18.76 1.63
N TRP A 14 -11.25 18.05 2.40
CA TRP A 14 -9.81 17.91 2.10
C TRP A 14 -9.57 17.05 0.86
N LEU A 15 -10.38 15.99 0.69
CA LEU A 15 -10.29 15.12 -0.48
C LEU A 15 -10.66 15.91 -1.75
N HIS A 16 -11.70 16.75 -1.66
CA HIS A 16 -12.06 17.65 -2.74
C HIS A 16 -10.95 18.66 -3.09
N THR A 17 -10.23 19.22 -2.11
CA THR A 17 -9.14 20.18 -2.40
C THR A 17 -7.88 19.55 -3.00
N HIS A 18 -7.81 18.22 -3.07
CA HIS A 18 -6.69 17.47 -3.66
C HIS A 18 -7.14 16.65 -4.88
N ASP A 19 -8.28 17.01 -5.48
CA ASP A 19 -8.87 16.36 -6.64
C ASP A 19 -9.10 14.84 -6.43
N ILE A 20 -9.31 14.42 -5.18
CA ILE A 20 -9.67 13.04 -4.84
C ILE A 20 -11.21 12.94 -4.84
N PRO A 21 -11.82 12.22 -5.79
CA PRO A 21 -13.26 12.03 -5.82
C PRO A 21 -13.71 11.23 -4.59
N VAL A 22 -14.64 11.81 -3.83
CA VAL A 22 -15.32 11.15 -2.70
C VAL A 22 -16.75 10.86 -3.08
N LEU A 23 -17.10 9.59 -2.96
CA LEU A 23 -18.43 9.11 -3.29
C LEU A 23 -19.01 8.45 -2.04
N SER A 24 -20.09 9.01 -1.50
CA SER A 24 -20.87 8.31 -0.48
C SER A 24 -21.86 7.37 -1.14
N TYR A 25 -21.96 6.15 -0.63
CA TYR A 25 -22.85 5.14 -1.21
C TYR A 25 -24.31 5.65 -1.32
N ASN A 26 -24.81 6.33 -0.29
CA ASN A 26 -26.17 6.89 -0.27
C ASN A 26 -26.41 7.98 -1.33
N LYS A 27 -25.38 8.76 -1.70
CA LYS A 27 -25.50 9.80 -2.74
C LYS A 27 -25.46 9.18 -4.14
N GLN A 28 -24.75 8.06 -4.30
CA GLN A 28 -24.62 7.34 -5.58
C GLN A 28 -25.84 6.55 -5.99
N ALA A 29 -26.65 6.04 -5.05
CA ALA A 29 -27.94 5.43 -5.38
C ALA A 29 -28.86 6.37 -6.18
N ASN A 30 -28.57 7.69 -6.15
CA ASN A 30 -29.33 8.74 -6.81
C ASN A 30 -28.61 9.42 -8.00
N CYS A 31 -27.35 9.06 -8.33
CA CYS A 31 -26.59 9.68 -9.43
C CYS A 31 -26.45 8.74 -10.64
N ALA A 32 -26.36 9.30 -11.85
CA ALA A 32 -26.23 8.50 -13.08
C ALA A 32 -24.82 7.89 -13.21
N LEU A 33 -24.76 6.60 -13.56
CA LEU A 33 -23.53 5.82 -13.70
C LEU A 33 -22.47 6.47 -14.62
N GLN A 34 -22.91 7.16 -15.66
CA GLN A 34 -22.03 7.83 -16.64
C GLN A 34 -21.28 9.02 -16.03
N GLU A 35 -21.93 9.78 -15.14
CA GLU A 35 -21.32 10.95 -14.48
C GLU A 35 -20.20 10.52 -13.54
N VAL A 36 -20.39 9.41 -12.82
CA VAL A 36 -19.36 8.87 -11.92
C VAL A 36 -18.14 8.41 -12.71
N ARG A 37 -18.34 7.67 -13.82
CA ARG A 37 -17.23 7.21 -14.67
C ARG A 37 -16.42 8.35 -15.27
N ALA A 38 -17.10 9.41 -15.73
CA ALA A 38 -16.43 10.59 -16.26
C ALA A 38 -15.52 11.31 -15.24
N GLN A 39 -15.87 11.26 -13.95
CA GLN A 39 -15.09 11.88 -12.88
C GLN A 39 -13.87 11.07 -12.45
N VAL A 40 -13.93 9.75 -12.57
CA VAL A 40 -12.94 8.85 -11.95
C VAL A 40 -12.03 8.12 -12.94
N GLY A 41 -12.41 8.03 -14.21
CA GLY A 41 -11.65 7.32 -15.24
C GLY A 41 -11.58 5.79 -15.01
N ASP A 42 -10.61 5.15 -15.65
CA ASP A 42 -10.50 3.69 -15.70
C ASP A 42 -9.53 3.06 -14.67
N ALA A 43 -8.79 3.84 -13.85
CA ALA A 43 -7.84 3.26 -12.89
C ALA A 43 -7.90 3.94 -11.51
N GLY A 44 -8.06 3.16 -10.44
CA GLY A 44 -8.08 3.71 -9.09
C GLY A 44 -7.99 2.69 -7.94
N ILE A 45 -7.39 3.13 -6.84
CA ILE A 45 -7.55 2.52 -5.51
C ILE A 45 -8.86 3.01 -4.90
N VAL A 46 -9.64 2.10 -4.31
CA VAL A 46 -10.84 2.43 -3.54
C VAL A 46 -10.55 2.31 -2.05
N VAL A 47 -10.64 3.42 -1.33
CA VAL A 47 -10.57 3.41 0.13
C VAL A 47 -11.99 3.31 0.70
N VAL A 48 -12.24 2.27 1.50
CA VAL A 48 -13.52 2.03 2.17
C VAL A 48 -13.37 2.21 3.66
N ILE A 49 -14.30 2.92 4.28
CA ILE A 49 -14.35 3.10 5.74
C ILE A 49 -15.63 2.51 6.29
N THR A 50 -15.47 1.73 7.35
CA THR A 50 -16.47 0.79 7.89
C THR A 50 -17.47 1.40 8.87
N GLY A 51 -18.55 0.65 9.10
CA GLY A 51 -19.63 0.91 10.06
C GLY A 51 -21.03 0.66 9.48
N VAL A 52 -21.19 -0.28 8.54
CA VAL A 52 -22.39 -0.49 7.74
C VAL A 52 -22.88 -1.95 7.63
N GLY A 53 -22.18 -2.90 8.24
CA GLY A 53 -22.55 -4.32 8.25
C GLY A 53 -22.51 -5.06 6.88
N PRO A 54 -22.93 -6.33 6.86
CA PRO A 54 -22.76 -7.23 5.70
C PRO A 54 -23.56 -6.80 4.45
N THR A 55 -24.80 -6.35 4.61
CA THR A 55 -25.69 -6.00 3.50
C THR A 55 -25.13 -4.86 2.66
N LEU A 56 -24.64 -3.79 3.31
CA LEU A 56 -24.04 -2.66 2.63
C LEU A 56 -22.68 -3.01 2.03
N SER A 57 -21.94 -3.95 2.64
CA SER A 57 -20.71 -4.50 2.05
C SER A 57 -20.99 -5.21 0.72
N GLN A 58 -22.05 -6.03 0.66
CA GLN A 58 -22.47 -6.70 -0.57
C GLN A 58 -22.90 -5.73 -1.66
N ALA A 59 -23.72 -4.75 -1.29
CA ALA A 59 -24.18 -3.74 -2.24
C ALA A 59 -23.03 -2.86 -2.76
N CYS A 60 -22.07 -2.50 -1.89
CA CYS A 60 -20.85 -1.80 -2.27
C CYS A 60 -19.99 -2.62 -3.23
N ALA A 61 -19.75 -3.90 -2.95
CA ALA A 61 -18.95 -4.76 -3.83
C ALA A 61 -19.58 -4.92 -5.22
N GLN A 62 -20.90 -5.10 -5.28
CA GLN A 62 -21.63 -5.18 -6.55
C GLN A 62 -21.55 -3.87 -7.32
N TRP A 63 -21.69 -2.73 -6.62
CA TRP A 63 -21.55 -1.41 -7.23
C TRP A 63 -20.14 -1.22 -7.80
N ILE A 64 -19.08 -1.49 -7.02
CA ILE A 64 -17.70 -1.39 -7.48
C ILE A 64 -17.50 -2.19 -8.76
N LYS A 65 -17.92 -3.45 -8.78
CA LYS A 65 -17.78 -4.33 -9.96
C LYS A 65 -18.50 -3.82 -11.21
N THR A 66 -19.66 -3.18 -11.01
CA THR A 66 -20.51 -2.69 -12.11
C THR A 66 -20.02 -1.34 -12.64
N VAL A 67 -19.66 -0.44 -11.74
CA VAL A 67 -19.38 0.96 -12.06
C VAL A 67 -17.90 1.20 -12.33
N LEU A 68 -17.03 0.52 -11.59
CA LEU A 68 -15.58 0.66 -11.61
C LEU A 68 -14.92 -0.70 -11.95
N PRO A 69 -15.06 -1.20 -13.18
CA PRO A 69 -14.58 -2.53 -13.55
C PRO A 69 -13.05 -2.70 -13.44
N ALA A 70 -12.29 -1.60 -13.36
CA ALA A 70 -10.84 -1.58 -13.27
C ALA A 70 -10.31 -1.02 -11.92
N VAL A 71 -11.08 -1.21 -10.84
CA VAL A 71 -10.54 -1.03 -9.48
C VAL A 71 -9.36 -1.96 -9.27
N LEU A 72 -8.27 -1.40 -8.77
CA LEU A 72 -7.05 -2.16 -8.51
C LEU A 72 -7.08 -2.81 -7.11
N TYR A 73 -7.54 -2.07 -6.09
CA TYR A 73 -7.51 -2.53 -4.69
C TYR A 73 -8.61 -1.87 -3.84
N VAL A 74 -9.07 -2.58 -2.81
CA VAL A 74 -9.94 -2.06 -1.76
C VAL A 74 -9.23 -2.09 -0.42
N VAL A 75 -9.12 -0.92 0.22
CA VAL A 75 -8.50 -0.80 1.54
C VAL A 75 -9.56 -0.42 2.57
N ASN A 76 -9.81 -1.32 3.52
CA ASN A 76 -10.66 -1.08 4.68
C ASN A 76 -9.84 -0.39 5.78
N ILE A 77 -10.19 0.86 6.07
CA ILE A 77 -9.59 1.67 7.12
C ILE A 77 -10.61 1.88 8.24
N GLY A 78 -10.23 1.62 9.49
CA GLY A 78 -11.11 1.84 10.63
C GLY A 78 -10.44 1.58 11.98
N ALA A 79 -11.24 1.63 13.05
CA ALA A 79 -10.81 1.24 14.38
C ALA A 79 -11.01 -0.28 14.59
N ALA A 80 -10.22 -0.88 15.49
CA ALA A 80 -10.44 -2.22 16.02
C ALA A 80 -10.00 -2.30 17.49
N GLY A 81 -10.60 -3.19 18.26
CA GLY A 81 -10.16 -3.55 19.61
C GLY A 81 -8.88 -4.37 19.58
N GLY A 82 -7.99 -4.16 20.55
CA GLY A 82 -6.81 -4.99 20.77
C GLY A 82 -7.06 -6.03 21.87
N ILE A 83 -6.64 -7.28 21.64
CA ILE A 83 -6.67 -8.33 22.65
C ILE A 83 -5.23 -8.52 23.17
N GLY A 84 -5.00 -8.20 24.44
CA GLY A 84 -3.69 -8.26 25.08
C GLY A 84 -3.02 -6.89 25.29
N GLU A 85 -1.91 -6.89 26.03
CA GLU A 85 -1.20 -5.65 26.40
C GLU A 85 -0.34 -5.09 25.26
N GLY A 86 -0.22 -3.76 25.19
CA GLY A 86 0.75 -3.07 24.32
C GLY A 86 0.33 -2.83 22.88
N LEU A 87 -0.92 -3.14 22.49
CA LEU A 87 -1.41 -2.95 21.11
C LEU A 87 -2.10 -1.59 20.89
N LEU A 88 -2.54 -0.92 21.95
CA LEU A 88 -3.30 0.33 21.85
C LEU A 88 -2.47 1.47 21.25
N GLY A 89 -3.11 2.27 20.40
CA GLY A 89 -2.46 3.41 19.74
C GLY A 89 -1.61 3.04 18.53
N HIS A 90 -1.61 1.78 18.12
CA HIS A 90 -0.87 1.30 16.96
C HIS A 90 -1.76 1.11 15.73
N TRP A 91 -1.15 1.28 14.56
CA TRP A 91 -1.75 0.87 13.29
C TRP A 91 -1.32 -0.56 12.97
N VAL A 92 -2.27 -1.40 12.60
CA VAL A 92 -2.03 -2.80 12.29
C VAL A 92 -2.58 -3.17 10.92
N THR A 93 -1.91 -4.12 10.28
CA THR A 93 -2.38 -4.77 9.06
C THR A 93 -2.54 -6.27 9.36
N PRO A 94 -3.74 -6.72 9.79
CA PRO A 94 -4.00 -8.13 10.05
C PRO A 94 -3.71 -8.98 8.81
N VAL A 95 -3.21 -10.20 8.99
CA VAL A 95 -2.97 -11.15 7.88
C VAL A 95 -4.21 -11.97 7.54
N ALA A 96 -5.18 -12.02 8.46
CA ALA A 96 -6.44 -12.68 8.23
C ALA A 96 -7.55 -12.03 9.08
N VAL A 97 -8.78 -12.28 8.65
CA VAL A 97 -9.99 -12.03 9.42
C VAL A 97 -10.74 -13.32 9.69
N ALA A 98 -11.34 -13.42 10.86
CA ALA A 98 -12.16 -14.56 11.26
C ALA A 98 -13.59 -14.10 11.61
N GLY A 99 -14.59 -14.93 11.31
CA GLY A 99 -15.95 -14.77 11.83
C GLY A 99 -16.16 -15.59 13.10
N GLU A 100 -17.20 -15.28 13.86
CA GLU A 100 -17.57 -16.00 15.10
C GLU A 100 -17.80 -17.51 14.88
N ASN A 101 -18.15 -17.92 13.66
CA ASN A 101 -18.33 -19.31 13.28
C ASN A 101 -17.02 -20.06 12.93
N GLY A 102 -15.86 -19.42 13.12
CA GLY A 102 -14.54 -20.01 12.82
C GLY A 102 -14.14 -19.93 11.34
N THR A 103 -14.95 -19.33 10.47
CA THR A 103 -14.52 -19.06 9.09
C THR A 103 -13.40 -18.04 9.09
N SER A 104 -12.34 -18.28 8.30
CA SER A 104 -11.22 -17.36 8.20
C SER A 104 -10.89 -17.02 6.74
N VAL A 105 -10.54 -15.77 6.50
CA VAL A 105 -10.12 -15.24 5.20
C VAL A 105 -8.77 -14.57 5.37
N THR A 106 -7.74 -15.14 4.74
CA THR A 106 -6.46 -14.45 4.56
C THR A 106 -6.65 -13.21 3.69
N VAL A 107 -6.05 -12.11 4.10
CA VAL A 107 -6.07 -10.83 3.38
C VAL A 107 -4.67 -10.49 2.88
N ASP A 108 -4.59 -9.65 1.85
CA ASP A 108 -3.30 -9.20 1.35
C ASP A 108 -2.76 -8.05 2.23
N VAL A 109 -1.59 -8.26 2.82
CA VAL A 109 -0.91 -7.27 3.67
C VAL A 109 0.01 -6.33 2.89
N ARG A 110 0.19 -6.56 1.59
CA ARG A 110 0.89 -5.64 0.69
C ARG A 110 -0.08 -4.53 0.35
N LEU A 111 -0.04 -3.47 1.16
CA LEU A 111 -0.84 -2.29 0.88
C LEU A 111 -0.42 -1.72 -0.47
N PRO A 112 -1.37 -1.20 -1.27
CA PRO A 112 -1.09 -0.68 -2.61
C PRO A 112 -0.39 0.69 -2.58
N PHE A 113 0.28 1.01 -1.48
CA PHE A 113 0.95 2.25 -1.22
C PHE A 113 2.04 2.09 -0.14
N ALA A 114 3.09 2.91 -0.22
CA ALA A 114 4.18 2.89 0.75
C ALA A 114 3.65 3.24 2.15
N TRP A 115 3.86 2.38 3.14
CA TRP A 115 3.41 2.67 4.51
C TRP A 115 4.38 3.66 5.17
N PRO A 116 3.90 4.68 5.89
CA PRO A 116 4.78 5.68 6.48
C PRO A 116 5.58 5.05 7.62
N ILE A 117 6.91 5.21 7.58
CA ILE A 117 7.84 4.64 8.57
C ILE A 117 7.50 5.07 10.01
N ASN A 118 6.93 6.27 10.17
CA ASN A 118 6.58 6.83 11.47
C ASN A 118 5.31 6.24 12.09
N LEU A 119 4.52 5.47 11.34
CA LEU A 119 3.42 4.69 11.90
C LEU A 119 3.99 3.36 12.35
N LYS A 120 4.16 3.16 13.66
CA LYS A 120 4.53 1.87 14.27
C LYS A 120 3.55 0.79 13.79
N ARG A 121 3.97 0.05 12.77
CA ARG A 121 3.17 -0.96 12.07
C ARG A 121 3.40 -2.30 12.72
N GLN A 122 2.32 -2.93 13.16
CA GLN A 122 2.34 -4.37 13.42
C GLN A 122 1.74 -5.09 12.22
N ILE A 123 2.55 -5.96 11.61
CA ILE A 123 2.11 -6.89 10.57
C ILE A 123 1.89 -8.24 11.24
N GLY A 124 0.74 -8.85 10.99
CA GLY A 124 0.42 -10.15 11.56
C GLY A 124 -0.88 -10.11 12.36
N GLY A 125 -1.23 -11.29 12.89
CA GLY A 125 -2.43 -11.45 13.68
C GLY A 125 -3.69 -11.72 12.90
N VAL A 126 -4.68 -12.23 13.63
CA VAL A 126 -6.01 -12.53 13.12
C VAL A 126 -7.00 -11.62 13.82
N LEU A 127 -7.80 -10.92 13.01
CA LEU A 127 -8.85 -10.02 13.47
C LEU A 127 -10.18 -10.78 13.49
N LEU A 128 -10.76 -10.93 14.68
CA LEU A 128 -12.07 -11.53 14.85
C LEU A 128 -13.15 -10.49 14.62
N THR A 129 -14.12 -10.82 13.77
CA THR A 129 -15.34 -10.05 13.60
C THR A 129 -16.42 -10.55 14.54
N VAL A 130 -16.93 -9.66 15.38
CA VAL A 130 -18.01 -9.91 16.33
C VAL A 130 -19.30 -9.23 15.90
N ALA A 131 -20.43 -9.89 16.07
CA ALA A 131 -21.73 -9.38 15.62
C ALA A 131 -22.25 -8.22 16.47
N GLN A 132 -21.79 -8.13 17.72
CA GLN A 132 -22.18 -7.10 18.69
C GLN A 132 -20.95 -6.58 19.45
N PRO A 133 -20.99 -5.34 19.96
CA PRO A 133 -19.96 -4.84 20.86
C PRO A 133 -19.82 -5.77 22.07
N VAL A 134 -18.58 -6.08 22.44
CA VAL A 134 -18.26 -6.94 23.57
C VAL A 134 -17.68 -6.08 24.68
N PHE A 135 -18.19 -6.25 25.89
CA PHE A 135 -17.75 -5.50 27.07
C PHE A 135 -17.27 -6.48 28.15
N GLY A 136 -16.18 -6.14 28.84
CA GLY A 136 -15.62 -6.97 29.90
C GLY A 136 -14.72 -8.11 29.38
N GLU A 137 -14.64 -9.20 30.13
CA GLU A 137 -13.78 -10.34 29.78
C GLU A 137 -14.26 -11.05 28.51
N LEU A 138 -13.32 -11.34 27.62
CA LEU A 138 -13.60 -12.05 26.37
C LEU A 138 -13.76 -13.55 26.63
N PRO A 139 -14.71 -14.21 25.94
CA PRO A 139 -14.84 -15.67 25.94
C PRO A 139 -13.50 -16.35 25.62
N ALA A 140 -13.18 -17.46 26.30
CA ALA A 140 -11.91 -18.18 26.14
C ALA A 140 -11.58 -18.52 24.67
N GLN A 141 -12.60 -18.90 23.89
CA GLN A 141 -12.47 -19.19 22.46
C GLN A 141 -12.06 -17.98 21.61
N TRP A 142 -12.20 -16.75 22.10
CA TRP A 142 -11.83 -15.53 21.37
C TRP A 142 -10.47 -14.97 21.79
N GLN A 143 -9.93 -15.42 22.93
CA GLN A 143 -8.63 -14.98 23.44
C GLN A 143 -7.46 -15.40 22.54
N GLN A 144 -7.67 -16.35 21.63
CA GLN A 144 -6.70 -16.74 20.60
C GLN A 144 -6.49 -15.69 19.50
N TYR A 145 -7.42 -14.74 19.34
CA TYR A 145 -7.32 -13.68 18.35
C TYR A 145 -6.60 -12.46 18.93
N GLN A 146 -6.06 -11.61 18.06
CA GLN A 146 -5.27 -10.44 18.47
C GLN A 146 -6.05 -9.14 18.36
N PHE A 147 -7.09 -9.13 17.52
CA PHE A 147 -7.89 -7.93 17.26
C PHE A 147 -9.38 -8.26 17.19
N LEU A 148 -10.21 -7.26 17.48
CA LEU A 148 -11.67 -7.32 17.38
C LEU A 148 -12.20 -6.21 16.49
N ASP A 149 -13.03 -6.55 15.52
CA ASP A 149 -13.79 -5.60 14.70
C ASP A 149 -15.24 -6.07 14.61
N MET A 150 -16.13 -5.26 14.06
CA MET A 150 -17.53 -5.65 13.88
C MET A 150 -17.88 -6.08 12.45
N GLU A 151 -17.03 -5.78 11.46
CA GLU A 151 -17.48 -5.85 10.07
C GLU A 151 -16.48 -6.44 9.07
N ALA A 152 -15.18 -6.47 9.39
CA ALA A 152 -14.17 -6.83 8.40
C ALA A 152 -14.31 -8.23 7.82
N ALA A 153 -14.75 -9.25 8.58
CA ALA A 153 -14.85 -10.61 8.06
C ALA A 153 -15.95 -10.75 7.01
N ALA A 154 -17.14 -10.21 7.27
CA ALA A 154 -18.24 -10.22 6.32
C ALA A 154 -17.85 -9.48 5.03
N GLN A 155 -17.18 -8.34 5.18
CA GLN A 155 -16.68 -7.59 4.03
C GLN A 155 -15.62 -8.39 3.27
N ALA A 156 -14.58 -8.90 3.93
CA ALA A 156 -13.52 -9.67 3.26
C ALA A 156 -14.08 -10.87 2.49
N GLN A 157 -15.08 -11.57 3.03
CA GLN A 157 -15.75 -12.69 2.37
C GLN A 157 -16.44 -12.25 1.07
N VAL A 158 -17.25 -11.19 1.14
CA VAL A 158 -17.94 -10.62 -0.03
C VAL A 158 -16.93 -10.23 -1.11
N PHE A 159 -15.91 -9.45 -0.75
CA PHE A 159 -14.92 -8.94 -1.72
C PHE A 159 -14.11 -10.07 -2.34
N LYS A 160 -13.74 -11.09 -1.55
CA LYS A 160 -13.08 -12.30 -2.05
C LYS A 160 -13.96 -13.07 -3.05
N GLN A 161 -15.25 -13.24 -2.77
CA GLN A 161 -16.17 -13.95 -3.67
C GLN A 161 -16.32 -13.27 -5.03
N VAL A 162 -16.28 -11.93 -5.07
CA VAL A 162 -16.44 -11.19 -6.33
C VAL A 162 -15.11 -10.93 -7.06
N GLY A 163 -13.98 -11.32 -6.48
CA GLY A 163 -12.65 -11.21 -7.07
C GLY A 163 -11.96 -9.86 -6.87
N ILE A 164 -12.32 -9.11 -5.82
CA ILE A 164 -11.71 -7.81 -5.52
C ILE A 164 -10.64 -7.99 -4.43
N ALA A 165 -9.43 -7.48 -4.68
CA ALA A 165 -8.35 -7.47 -3.69
C ALA A 165 -8.75 -6.62 -2.47
N PHE A 166 -8.66 -7.22 -1.28
CA PHE A 166 -9.12 -6.61 -0.03
C PHE A 166 -7.98 -6.53 0.98
N HIS A 167 -7.77 -5.33 1.52
CA HIS A 167 -6.71 -5.00 2.46
C HIS A 167 -7.29 -4.38 3.72
N LEU A 168 -6.57 -4.52 4.84
CA LEU A 168 -7.00 -4.01 6.15
C LEU A 168 -5.94 -3.12 6.76
N VAL A 169 -6.40 -2.00 7.28
CA VAL A 169 -5.63 -1.04 8.05
C VAL A 169 -6.46 -0.63 9.25
N LYS A 170 -6.06 -1.09 10.44
CA LYS A 170 -6.83 -0.87 11.66
C LYS A 170 -6.03 -0.07 12.68
N TYR A 171 -6.65 0.97 13.24
CA TYR A 171 -6.13 1.65 14.40
C TYR A 171 -6.65 0.97 15.66
N ILE A 172 -5.74 0.52 16.52
CA ILE A 172 -6.10 -0.26 17.69
C ILE A 172 -6.47 0.66 18.85
N THR A 173 -7.69 0.48 19.35
CA THR A 173 -8.29 1.25 20.45
C THR A 173 -9.27 0.35 21.21
N ASP A 174 -9.23 0.40 22.54
CA ASP A 174 -10.09 -0.36 23.45
C ASP A 174 -11.31 0.42 23.93
N ASP A 175 -11.37 1.71 23.65
CA ASP A 175 -12.38 2.59 24.20
C ASP A 175 -13.42 3.01 23.14
N SER A 176 -14.70 3.07 23.54
CA SER A 176 -15.83 3.58 22.76
C SER A 176 -16.33 4.95 23.24
N SER A 177 -15.65 5.53 24.24
CA SER A 177 -15.95 6.83 24.82
C SER A 177 -15.69 8.00 23.87
N GLN A 178 -16.12 9.20 24.29
CA GLN A 178 -15.78 10.46 23.61
C GLN A 178 -14.26 10.66 23.48
N THR A 179 -13.47 10.18 24.44
CA THR A 179 -12.00 10.26 24.44
C THR A 179 -11.42 9.39 23.33
N ALA A 180 -11.92 8.17 23.15
CA ALA A 180 -11.50 7.29 22.07
C ALA A 180 -11.83 7.84 20.69
N LYS A 181 -13.02 8.44 20.54
CA LYS A 181 -13.39 9.15 19.30
C LYS A 181 -12.44 10.32 19.02
N GLN A 182 -11.96 11.00 20.06
CA GLN A 182 -11.02 12.11 19.95
C GLN A 182 -9.60 11.63 19.64
N GLN A 183 -9.14 10.54 20.25
CA GLN A 183 -7.87 9.88 19.95
C GLN A 183 -7.85 9.28 18.55
N PHE A 184 -8.92 8.61 18.12
CA PHE A 184 -9.09 8.16 16.74
C PHE A 184 -9.06 9.33 15.77
N LYS A 185 -9.71 10.46 16.07
CA LYS A 185 -9.61 11.68 15.25
C LYS A 185 -8.16 12.23 15.20
N ILE A 186 -7.41 12.16 16.29
CA ILE A 186 -5.99 12.58 16.33
C ILE A 186 -5.12 11.61 15.50
N ALA A 187 -5.30 10.30 15.70
CA ALA A 187 -4.61 9.27 14.93
C ALA A 187 -4.96 9.33 13.44
N LEU A 188 -6.22 9.65 13.11
CA LEU A 188 -6.67 9.88 11.74
C LEU A 188 -6.06 11.16 11.17
N LYS A 189 -5.84 12.22 11.97
CA LYS A 189 -5.07 13.40 11.55
C LYS A 189 -3.60 13.07 11.30
N GLN A 190 -3.02 12.15 12.07
CA GLN A 190 -1.64 11.70 11.89
C GLN A 190 -1.52 10.81 10.65
N LEU A 191 -2.39 9.80 10.52
CA LEU A 191 -2.53 9.01 9.30
C LEU A 191 -2.79 9.92 8.10
N ARG A 192 -3.61 10.96 8.22
CA ARG A 192 -3.85 11.96 7.15
C ARG A 192 -2.57 12.67 6.70
N ARG A 193 -1.73 13.12 7.63
CA ARG A 193 -0.46 13.79 7.30
C ARG A 193 0.50 12.85 6.58
N GLU A 194 0.41 11.58 6.89
CA GLU A 194 1.28 10.57 6.30
C GLU A 194 0.70 10.02 4.99
N LEU A 195 -0.62 9.87 4.89
CA LEU A 195 -1.35 9.60 3.64
C LEU A 195 -1.15 10.75 2.64
N GLN A 196 -1.00 11.99 3.11
CA GLN A 196 -0.58 13.12 2.27
C GLN A 196 0.74 12.84 1.58
N ASN A 197 1.74 12.27 2.26
CA ASN A 197 3.03 11.88 1.66
C ASN A 197 2.89 10.69 0.70
N ILE A 198 1.98 9.78 1.02
CA ILE A 198 1.67 8.60 0.21
C ILE A 198 1.01 8.98 -1.12
N PHE A 199 0.10 9.96 -1.09
CA PHE A 199 -0.70 10.35 -2.25
C PHE A 199 -0.11 11.53 -3.02
N SER A 200 0.81 12.31 -2.42
CA SER A 200 1.55 13.38 -3.12
C SER A 200 2.68 12.87 -4.02
N THR A 201 3.13 11.63 -3.84
CA THR A 201 4.23 11.03 -4.60
C THR A 201 3.80 10.38 -5.92
N GLY A 202 2.50 10.35 -6.24
CA GLY A 202 1.99 9.69 -7.44
C GLY A 202 2.12 8.17 -7.33
N LEU A 203 1.01 7.50 -7.04
CA LEU A 203 0.96 6.03 -6.92
C LEU A 203 1.56 5.33 -8.14
N VAL A 204 2.54 4.47 -7.87
CA VAL A 204 3.20 3.58 -8.83
C VAL A 204 2.46 2.23 -8.86
N PHE A 205 2.20 1.76 -10.08
CA PHE A 205 1.49 0.55 -10.51
C PHE A 205 1.98 -0.75 -9.82
N ALA A 206 1.11 -1.64 -9.34
CA ALA A 206 0.38 -2.69 -10.08
C ALA A 206 1.22 -3.89 -10.57
N ASP A 207 2.09 -4.45 -9.73
CA ASP A 207 2.91 -5.64 -10.07
C ASP A 207 2.67 -6.89 -9.21
N THR A 208 1.62 -6.90 -8.40
CA THR A 208 1.28 -8.08 -7.59
C THR A 208 -0.18 -8.45 -7.78
N LEU A 209 -0.44 -9.27 -8.80
CA LEU A 209 -1.23 -10.52 -8.75
C LEU A 209 -1.71 -10.88 -10.18
N VAL A 210 -0.92 -11.67 -10.93
CA VAL A 210 -1.23 -13.00 -11.49
C VAL A 210 -0.09 -13.37 -12.46
N GLY A 211 0.65 -14.43 -12.12
CA GLY A 211 1.80 -14.97 -12.88
C GLY A 211 3.13 -14.66 -12.21
N GLU A 212 4.09 -15.60 -12.24
CA GLU A 212 5.50 -15.24 -12.04
C GLU A 212 5.79 -14.02 -12.91
N GLN A 213 6.15 -12.88 -12.31
CA GLN A 213 6.56 -11.74 -13.11
C GLN A 213 7.73 -12.21 -13.97
N LYS A 214 7.52 -12.22 -15.29
CA LYS A 214 8.58 -12.48 -16.24
C LYS A 214 9.60 -11.37 -16.01
N ARG A 215 10.73 -11.69 -15.39
CA ARG A 215 11.83 -10.74 -15.22
C ARG A 215 12.81 -10.91 -16.36
N ALA A 216 13.36 -9.81 -16.84
CA ALA A 216 14.54 -9.89 -17.68
C ALA A 216 15.69 -10.43 -16.80
N PRO A 217 16.43 -11.47 -17.22
CA PRO A 217 17.64 -11.95 -16.54
C PRO A 217 18.79 -10.96 -16.80
N VAL A 218 18.55 -9.74 -16.35
CA VAL A 218 19.38 -8.54 -16.51
C VAL A 218 19.60 -7.95 -15.14
N THR A 219 20.85 -7.63 -14.82
CA THR A 219 21.24 -6.82 -13.67
C THR A 219 21.41 -5.38 -14.15
N VAL A 220 20.64 -4.45 -13.59
CA VAL A 220 20.80 -3.01 -13.85
C VAL A 220 21.90 -2.47 -12.94
N ILE A 221 22.89 -1.81 -13.51
CA ILE A 221 24.02 -1.21 -12.77
C ILE A 221 23.95 0.31 -12.92
N ILE A 222 23.85 0.99 -11.78
CA ILE A 222 23.69 2.45 -11.68
C ILE A 222 24.90 3.03 -10.93
N PRO A 223 25.92 3.55 -11.62
CA PRO A 223 26.98 4.29 -10.97
C PRO A 223 26.48 5.66 -10.49
N VAL A 224 26.86 6.06 -9.29
CA VAL A 224 26.43 7.33 -8.68
C VAL A 224 27.59 8.00 -7.96
N TYR A 225 27.69 9.32 -8.14
CA TYR A 225 28.64 10.18 -7.44
C TYR A 225 28.03 11.57 -7.29
N ASP A 226 27.76 12.01 -6.06
CA ASP A 226 27.19 13.33 -5.72
C ASP A 226 25.84 13.64 -6.42
N ARG A 227 24.93 12.65 -6.42
CA ARG A 227 23.63 12.72 -7.12
C ARG A 227 22.42 12.29 -6.27
N ALA A 228 22.48 12.49 -4.96
CA ALA A 228 21.37 12.24 -4.04
C ALA A 228 20.05 12.91 -4.48
N HIS A 229 20.15 14.07 -5.13
CA HIS A 229 18.99 14.85 -5.59
C HIS A 229 18.20 14.22 -6.75
N CYS A 230 18.80 13.33 -7.56
CA CYS A 230 18.15 12.74 -8.73
C CYS A 230 18.08 11.20 -8.73
N ILE A 231 18.89 10.54 -7.91
CA ILE A 231 18.95 9.07 -7.85
C ILE A 231 17.59 8.41 -7.58
N GLY A 232 16.72 9.06 -6.81
CA GLY A 232 15.37 8.55 -6.52
C GLY A 232 14.50 8.43 -7.77
N ALA A 233 14.55 9.42 -8.67
CA ALA A 233 13.80 9.40 -9.93
C ALA A 233 14.38 8.36 -10.90
N CYS A 234 15.71 8.27 -10.98
CA CYS A 234 16.43 7.24 -11.73
C CYS A 234 15.98 5.83 -11.33
N LEU A 235 16.03 5.50 -10.04
CA LEU A 235 15.57 4.22 -9.50
C LEU A 235 14.09 3.97 -9.76
N GLN A 236 13.25 5.00 -9.62
CA GLN A 236 11.83 4.87 -9.90
C GLN A 236 11.55 4.51 -11.36
N SER A 237 12.33 5.02 -12.31
CA SER A 237 12.21 4.64 -13.74
C SER A 237 12.56 3.17 -14.00
N VAL A 238 13.48 2.59 -13.21
CA VAL A 238 13.83 1.16 -13.27
C VAL A 238 12.73 0.31 -12.62
N PHE A 239 12.15 0.74 -11.50
CA PHE A 239 11.03 0.05 -10.85
C PHE A 239 9.74 0.09 -11.68
N ASN A 240 9.59 1.08 -12.57
CA ASN A 240 8.44 1.23 -13.45
C ASN A 240 8.57 0.49 -14.79
N GLN A 241 9.59 -0.37 -14.95
CA GLN A 241 9.76 -1.14 -16.18
C GLN A 241 8.65 -2.18 -16.35
N THR A 242 8.02 -2.23 -17.52
CA THR A 242 6.97 -3.22 -17.85
C THR A 242 7.51 -4.66 -17.88
N LEU A 243 8.82 -4.80 -18.10
CA LEU A 243 9.58 -6.03 -17.87
C LEU A 243 10.65 -5.74 -16.81
N ALA A 244 10.37 -6.11 -15.56
CA ALA A 244 11.26 -5.81 -14.44
C ALA A 244 12.63 -6.52 -14.58
N PRO A 245 13.75 -5.85 -14.21
CA PRO A 245 15.04 -6.53 -14.13
C PRO A 245 15.06 -7.54 -12.97
N GLN A 246 15.93 -8.52 -13.06
CA GLN A 246 16.09 -9.51 -12.01
C GLN A 246 16.87 -8.96 -10.80
N GLU A 247 17.78 -8.00 -11.03
CA GLU A 247 18.62 -7.41 -10.00
C GLU A 247 18.93 -5.93 -10.32
N ILE A 248 19.12 -5.12 -9.28
CA ILE A 248 19.54 -3.72 -9.40
C ILE A 248 20.69 -3.48 -8.43
N ILE A 249 21.80 -2.97 -8.96
CA ILE A 249 23.01 -2.64 -8.21
C ILE A 249 23.28 -1.14 -8.37
N VAL A 250 23.32 -0.42 -7.25
CA VAL A 250 23.79 0.96 -7.20
C VAL A 250 25.23 0.94 -6.71
N VAL A 251 26.12 1.62 -7.43
CA VAL A 251 27.54 1.72 -7.07
C VAL A 251 27.86 3.18 -6.76
N ASP A 252 27.93 3.48 -5.47
CA ASP A 252 28.35 4.78 -4.96
C ASP A 252 29.87 4.91 -5.03
N ASP A 253 30.33 5.84 -5.86
CA ASP A 253 31.73 6.10 -6.12
C ASP A 253 32.32 7.14 -5.15
N ALA A 254 32.02 6.96 -3.86
CA ALA A 254 32.42 7.82 -2.73
C ALA A 254 31.78 9.22 -2.75
N SER A 255 30.46 9.30 -2.88
CA SER A 255 29.70 10.55 -2.79
C SER A 255 29.90 11.25 -1.44
N ALA A 256 29.98 12.58 -1.47
CA ALA A 256 30.04 13.46 -0.31
C ALA A 256 28.66 14.02 0.09
N ASP A 257 27.65 13.89 -0.79
CA ASP A 257 26.28 14.28 -0.50
C ASP A 257 25.51 13.23 0.32
N ASP A 258 24.26 13.55 0.69
CA ASP A 258 23.42 12.69 1.54
C ASP A 258 22.74 11.56 0.75
N LEU A 259 23.55 10.82 -0.02
CA LEU A 259 23.10 9.74 -0.89
C LEU A 259 22.45 8.61 -0.09
N GLU A 260 22.96 8.30 1.11
CA GLU A 260 22.38 7.25 1.96
C GLU A 260 20.92 7.54 2.32
N THR A 261 20.60 8.79 2.68
CA THR A 261 19.22 9.20 2.97
C THR A 261 18.36 9.12 1.72
N ALA A 262 18.88 9.53 0.56
CA ALA A 262 18.18 9.42 -0.72
C ALA A 262 17.91 7.97 -1.14
N LEU A 263 18.79 7.04 -0.79
CA LEU A 263 18.65 5.60 -1.10
C LEU A 263 17.85 4.81 -0.06
N LYS A 264 17.66 5.36 1.15
CA LYS A 264 16.95 4.70 2.26
C LYS A 264 15.56 4.14 1.87
N PRO A 265 14.73 4.81 1.05
CA PRO A 265 13.44 4.25 0.62
C PRO A 265 13.54 3.02 -0.30
N PHE A 266 14.72 2.72 -0.83
CA PHE A 266 14.95 1.69 -1.84
C PHE A 266 15.84 0.54 -1.37
N CYS A 267 16.37 0.59 -0.13
CA CYS A 267 17.43 -0.30 0.35
C CYS A 267 17.11 -1.80 0.29
N GLU A 268 15.83 -2.20 0.43
CA GLU A 268 15.42 -3.60 0.33
C GLU A 268 15.31 -4.11 -1.12
N ARG A 269 15.33 -3.19 -2.10
CA ARG A 269 15.12 -3.49 -3.53
C ARG A 269 16.38 -3.32 -4.38
N ILE A 270 17.47 -2.83 -3.79
CA ILE A 270 18.75 -2.62 -4.48
C ILE A 270 19.89 -3.27 -3.69
N THR A 271 20.98 -3.59 -4.37
CA THR A 271 22.27 -3.81 -3.71
C THR A 271 23.09 -2.53 -3.82
N LEU A 272 23.50 -1.95 -2.69
CA LEU A 272 24.39 -0.78 -2.65
C LEU A 272 25.84 -1.24 -2.45
N LEU A 273 26.70 -0.90 -3.40
CA LEU A 273 28.15 -1.04 -3.30
C LEU A 273 28.78 0.33 -3.12
N LYS A 274 29.80 0.44 -2.28
CA LYS A 274 30.49 1.71 -1.99
C LYS A 274 31.98 1.59 -2.26
N ASN A 275 32.52 2.49 -3.05
CA ASN A 275 33.96 2.68 -3.14
C ASN A 275 34.46 3.53 -1.97
N ALA A 276 35.68 3.24 -1.50
CA ALA A 276 36.30 4.01 -0.44
C ALA A 276 36.77 5.41 -0.90
N PHE A 277 36.97 5.58 -2.20
CA PHE A 277 37.36 6.83 -2.87
C PHE A 277 36.84 6.80 -4.30
N ASN A 278 36.65 7.97 -4.91
CA ASN A 278 36.17 8.08 -6.29
C ASN A 278 37.16 7.42 -7.26
N GLN A 279 36.67 6.45 -8.03
CA GLN A 279 37.43 5.61 -8.95
C GLN A 279 37.00 5.79 -10.42
N GLY A 280 36.02 6.65 -10.66
CA GLY A 280 35.44 6.93 -11.96
C GLY A 280 34.37 5.92 -12.37
N VAL A 281 33.46 6.38 -13.23
CA VAL A 281 32.28 5.64 -13.71
C VAL A 281 32.61 4.26 -14.28
N SER A 282 33.71 4.11 -15.01
CA SER A 282 34.11 2.82 -15.60
C SER A 282 34.42 1.77 -14.53
N ARG A 283 35.07 2.19 -13.44
CA ARG A 283 35.44 1.29 -12.35
C ARG A 283 34.22 0.95 -11.48
N ALA A 284 33.34 1.92 -11.25
CA ALA A 284 32.04 1.67 -10.62
C ALA A 284 31.20 0.66 -11.42
N ARG A 285 31.12 0.80 -12.75
CA ARG A 285 30.43 -0.18 -13.63
C ARG A 285 31.06 -1.57 -13.54
N ASN A 286 32.39 -1.65 -13.60
CA ASN A 286 33.11 -2.93 -13.48
C ASN A 286 32.87 -3.62 -12.13
N LEU A 287 32.82 -2.86 -11.04
CA LEU A 287 32.48 -3.39 -9.72
C LEU A 287 31.05 -3.94 -9.71
N GLY A 288 30.09 -3.23 -10.30
CA GLY A 288 28.73 -3.72 -10.48
C GLY A 288 28.67 -5.02 -11.28
N ILE A 289 29.42 -5.12 -12.38
CA ILE A 289 29.48 -6.33 -13.23
C ILE A 289 29.99 -7.54 -12.42
N GLN A 290 31.01 -7.34 -11.59
CA GLN A 290 31.58 -8.43 -10.77
C GLN A 290 30.60 -8.98 -9.73
N GLN A 291 29.62 -8.19 -9.30
CA GLN A 291 28.60 -8.58 -8.33
C GLN A 291 27.28 -9.03 -8.97
N ALA A 292 27.12 -8.83 -10.29
CA ALA A 292 25.92 -9.18 -11.00
C ALA A 292 25.67 -10.69 -10.99
N LYS A 293 24.45 -11.11 -10.68
CA LYS A 293 24.05 -12.52 -10.60
C LYS A 293 23.38 -13.05 -11.87
N THR A 294 23.25 -12.21 -12.88
CA THR A 294 22.54 -12.51 -14.12
C THR A 294 23.50 -12.52 -15.30
N PRO A 295 23.16 -13.22 -16.41
CA PRO A 295 24.03 -13.31 -17.58
C PRO A 295 24.16 -11.99 -18.37
N TRP A 296 23.29 -11.00 -18.12
CA TRP A 296 23.27 -9.75 -18.87
C TRP A 296 23.26 -8.55 -17.93
N VAL A 297 23.93 -7.48 -18.35
CA VAL A 297 23.95 -6.22 -17.61
C VAL A 297 23.42 -5.08 -18.45
N ALA A 298 22.72 -4.14 -17.81
CA ALA A 298 22.32 -2.89 -18.42
C ALA A 298 22.79 -1.72 -17.56
N PHE A 299 23.48 -0.76 -18.17
CA PHE A 299 23.90 0.46 -17.48
C PHE A 299 22.83 1.53 -17.57
N LEU A 300 22.57 2.21 -16.46
CA LEU A 300 21.77 3.42 -16.40
C LEU A 300 22.56 4.49 -15.64
N ASP A 301 22.69 5.67 -16.24
CA ASP A 301 23.32 6.80 -15.56
C ASP A 301 22.35 7.38 -14.53
N SER A 302 22.89 7.82 -13.39
CA SER A 302 22.10 8.17 -12.19
C SER A 302 21.26 9.45 -12.34
N ASP A 303 21.46 10.21 -13.41
CA ASP A 303 20.70 11.38 -13.83
C ASP A 303 19.76 11.14 -15.02
N ASP A 304 19.69 9.91 -15.53
CA ASP A 304 18.81 9.51 -16.62
C ASP A 304 17.54 8.79 -16.12
N LEU A 305 16.51 8.80 -16.97
CA LEU A 305 15.26 8.07 -16.78
C LEU A 305 15.01 7.14 -17.96
N TRP A 306 14.70 5.87 -17.69
CA TRP A 306 14.23 4.95 -18.72
C TRP A 306 12.72 5.10 -18.97
N GLN A 307 12.32 4.96 -20.23
CA GLN A 307 10.92 4.76 -20.59
C GLN A 307 10.43 3.40 -20.08
N PRO A 308 9.14 3.24 -19.72
CA PRO A 308 8.61 2.01 -19.10
C PRO A 308 8.89 0.72 -19.89
N GLU A 309 8.92 0.77 -21.22
CA GLU A 309 9.11 -0.40 -22.09
C GLU A 309 10.58 -0.64 -22.49
N LYS A 310 11.54 0.12 -21.96
CA LYS A 310 12.95 0.05 -22.38
C LYS A 310 13.52 -1.37 -22.27
N LEU A 311 13.40 -2.02 -21.12
CA LEU A 311 13.93 -3.38 -20.93
C LEU A 311 13.17 -4.42 -21.76
N ALA A 312 11.84 -4.26 -21.90
CA ALA A 312 11.04 -5.13 -22.75
C ALA A 312 11.53 -5.07 -24.20
N ASN A 313 11.77 -3.87 -24.73
CA ASN A 313 12.23 -3.65 -26.11
C ASN A 313 13.66 -4.14 -26.37
N GLN A 314 14.51 -4.21 -25.34
CA GLN A 314 15.89 -4.70 -25.48
C GLN A 314 16.03 -6.21 -25.26
N TRP A 315 15.13 -6.80 -24.48
CA TRP A 315 15.20 -8.21 -24.09
C TRP A 315 14.34 -9.14 -24.96
N ALA A 316 13.17 -8.66 -25.41
CA ALA A 316 12.23 -9.44 -26.23
C ALA A 316 12.73 -9.65 -27.66
#